data_AF-A0A2T4A927-F1
#
_entry.id   AF-A0A2T4A927-F1
#
_cell.length_a   1.000
_cell.length_b   1.000
_cell.length_c   1.000
_cell.angle_alpha   90.00
_cell.angle_beta   90.00
_cell.angle_gamma   90.00
#
_symmetry.space_group_name_H-M   'P 1'
#
loop_
_entity.id
_entity.type
_entity.pdbx_description
1 polymer ?
#
loop_
_entity_poly.entity_id
_entity_poly.type
_entity_poly.pdbx_seq_one_letter_code
_entity_poly.pdbx_strand_id
1 'polypeptide(L)'
;MQKTILYLLSACSAVLAQNPVLFDSYTDARCAGGIVVGTTVVQPGDCTSSTAAFASAQYRGSQFDNVQQPVSFYSDENCVNEITGVASELGDGYNCFTFNNGQAKSAKWLT
;
A
#
# COMPACT_ATOMS: atom_id res chain seq x y z
N MET A 1 -12.95 -56.78 -12.16
CA MET A 1 -12.48 -55.75 -11.21
C MET A 1 -11.55 -54.80 -11.96
N GLN A 2 -11.93 -53.52 -12.13
CA GLN A 2 -11.00 -52.39 -11.99
C GLN A 2 -11.82 -51.10 -11.97
N LYS A 3 -11.84 -50.43 -10.81
CA LYS A 3 -12.42 -49.10 -10.61
C LYS A 3 -11.32 -48.09 -10.90
N THR A 4 -11.47 -47.24 -11.90
CA THR A 4 -10.55 -46.13 -12.12
C THR A 4 -11.23 -44.86 -11.63
N ILE A 5 -10.90 -44.47 -10.40
CA ILE A 5 -11.29 -43.19 -9.82
C ILE A 5 -10.37 -42.14 -10.43
N LEU A 6 -10.89 -41.29 -11.31
CA LEU A 6 -10.19 -40.07 -11.74
C LEU A 6 -10.33 -39.02 -10.62
N TYR A 7 -9.26 -38.81 -9.87
CA TYR A 7 -9.12 -37.65 -9.00
C TYR A 7 -8.78 -36.44 -9.86
N LEU A 8 -9.76 -35.56 -10.07
CA LEU A 8 -9.54 -34.21 -10.59
C LEU A 8 -8.74 -33.42 -9.54
N LEU A 9 -7.44 -33.27 -9.79
CA LEU A 9 -6.55 -32.36 -9.07
C LEU A 9 -7.07 -30.93 -9.25
N SER A 10 -7.84 -30.46 -8.28
CA SER A 10 -8.14 -29.05 -8.07
C SER A 10 -6.83 -28.31 -7.83
N ALA A 11 -6.24 -27.77 -8.89
CA ALA A 11 -5.16 -26.80 -8.80
C ALA A 11 -5.73 -25.53 -8.14
N CYS A 12 -5.61 -25.46 -6.82
CA CYS A 12 -5.74 -24.20 -6.09
C CYS A 12 -4.60 -23.32 -6.63
N SER A 13 -4.94 -22.31 -7.44
CA SER A 13 -3.97 -21.32 -7.89
C SER A 13 -3.26 -20.81 -6.65
N ALA A 14 -1.95 -21.08 -6.56
CA ALA A 14 -1.12 -20.47 -5.55
C ALA A 14 -1.19 -18.97 -5.79
N VAL A 15 -2.11 -18.30 -5.09
CA VAL A 15 -2.04 -16.87 -4.86
C VAL A 15 -0.67 -16.69 -4.24
N LEU A 16 0.28 -16.16 -5.01
CA LEU A 16 1.55 -15.69 -4.50
C LEU A 16 1.19 -14.77 -3.35
N ALA A 17 1.34 -15.25 -2.12
CA ALA A 17 1.08 -14.45 -0.93
C ALA A 17 2.02 -13.25 -1.02
N GLN A 18 1.48 -12.10 -1.41
CA GLN A 18 2.26 -10.87 -1.48
C GLN A 18 2.75 -10.60 -0.06
N ASN A 19 4.06 -10.35 0.06
CA ASN A 19 4.67 -10.12 1.37
C ASN A 19 3.91 -8.98 2.08
N PRO A 20 3.57 -9.14 3.36
CA PRO A 20 2.87 -8.11 4.12
C PRO A 20 3.67 -6.81 4.10
N VAL A 21 2.98 -5.69 3.85
CA VAL A 21 3.61 -4.39 3.68
C VAL A 21 3.13 -3.43 4.76
N LEU A 22 4.07 -2.75 5.39
CA LEU A 22 3.75 -1.75 6.40
C LEU A 22 3.46 -0.41 5.74
N PHE A 23 2.29 0.14 6.06
CA PHE A 23 1.88 1.50 5.71
C PHE A 23 1.94 2.39 6.95
N ASP A 24 2.73 3.45 6.85
CA ASP A 24 2.84 4.52 7.84
C ASP A 24 2.32 5.82 7.23
N SER A 25 1.43 6.53 7.92
CA SER A 25 0.99 7.87 7.50
C SER A 25 1.56 8.95 8.43
N TYR A 26 1.86 10.13 7.90
CA TYR A 26 2.54 11.20 8.64
C TYR A 26 1.79 12.52 8.52
N THR A 27 1.62 13.23 9.63
CA THR A 27 0.92 14.53 9.63
C THR A 27 1.77 15.71 9.16
N ASP A 28 3.06 15.49 8.85
CA ASP A 28 3.96 16.51 8.31
C ASP A 28 4.74 16.00 7.07
N ALA A 29 5.46 16.91 6.42
CA ALA A 29 5.83 16.79 5.01
C ALA A 29 7.18 16.09 4.72
N ARG A 30 7.73 15.26 5.61
CA ARG A 30 9.00 14.56 5.34
C ARG A 30 9.01 13.16 5.94
N CYS A 31 8.96 12.11 5.12
CA CYS A 31 9.16 10.78 5.69
C CYS A 31 10.58 10.67 6.29
N ALA A 32 10.63 10.02 7.46
CA ALA A 32 11.73 9.99 8.45
C ALA A 32 11.94 11.26 9.31
N GLY A 33 11.06 12.28 9.23
CA GLY A 33 11.10 13.46 10.09
C GLY A 33 9.79 13.80 10.80
N GLY A 34 8.74 12.98 10.62
CA GLY A 34 7.38 13.32 11.02
C GLY A 34 6.71 12.50 12.10
N ILE A 35 5.54 12.96 12.57
CA ILE A 35 4.69 12.22 13.51
C ILE A 35 3.95 11.11 12.76
N VAL A 36 4.22 9.85 13.10
CA VAL A 36 3.52 8.67 12.58
C VAL A 36 2.11 8.60 13.15
N VAL A 37 1.11 8.55 12.29
CA VAL A 37 -0.30 8.35 12.63
C VAL A 37 -0.75 7.03 12.01
N GLY A 38 -0.79 5.99 12.83
CA GLY A 38 -1.21 4.65 12.43
C GLY A 38 -0.14 3.85 11.68
N THR A 39 -0.05 2.56 12.01
CA THR A 39 0.75 1.57 11.30
C THR A 39 -0.16 0.37 11.03
N THR A 40 -0.23 -0.08 9.77
CA THR A 40 -0.99 -1.30 9.44
C THR A 40 -0.29 -2.11 8.39
N VAL A 41 -0.55 -3.42 8.40
CA VAL A 41 -0.15 -4.32 7.33
C VAL A 41 -1.22 -4.26 6.24
N VAL A 42 -0.83 -3.95 5.01
CA VAL A 42 -1.72 -3.83 3.87
C VAL A 42 -1.44 -4.90 2.82
N GLN A 43 -2.48 -5.27 2.07
CA GLN A 43 -2.41 -6.11 0.88
C GLN A 43 -2.78 -5.29 -0.37
N PRO A 44 -2.39 -5.72 -1.57
CA PRO A 44 -2.86 -5.11 -2.80
C PRO A 44 -4.37 -5.17 -2.92
N GLY A 45 -4.97 -4.04 -3.25
CA GLY A 45 -6.41 -3.81 -3.28
C GLY A 45 -6.98 -3.21 -2.00
N ASP A 46 -6.27 -3.27 -0.86
CA ASP A 46 -6.76 -2.71 0.40
C ASP A 46 -6.82 -1.18 0.34
N CYS A 47 -7.95 -0.63 0.77
CA CYS A 47 -8.08 0.79 1.06
C CYS A 47 -7.75 1.01 2.54
N THR A 48 -6.62 1.65 2.81
CA THR A 48 -6.23 2.02 4.18
C THR A 48 -6.53 3.48 4.40
N SER A 49 -7.34 3.79 5.40
CA SER A 49 -7.79 5.15 5.69
C SER A 49 -7.43 5.60 7.09
N SER A 50 -7.42 6.93 7.26
CA SER A 50 -7.22 7.62 8.52
C SER A 50 -8.30 8.67 8.69
N THR A 51 -8.76 8.87 9.91
CA THR A 51 -9.75 9.92 10.26
C THR A 51 -9.15 11.33 10.15
N ALA A 52 -7.82 11.43 10.18
CA ALA A 52 -7.07 12.66 9.96
C ALA A 52 -6.37 12.61 8.61
N ALA A 53 -6.34 13.75 7.92
CA ALA A 53 -5.52 13.88 6.73
C ALA A 53 -4.03 13.84 7.09
N PHE A 54 -3.24 13.17 6.27
CA PHE A 54 -1.80 13.10 6.37
C PHE A 54 -1.13 13.92 5.25
N ALA A 55 0.04 14.47 5.56
CA ALA A 55 0.85 15.30 4.68
C ALA A 55 1.91 14.48 3.91
N SER A 56 2.25 13.30 4.41
CA SER A 56 3.05 12.31 3.68
C SER A 56 2.71 10.89 4.13
N ALA A 57 3.15 9.90 3.36
CA ALA A 57 2.96 8.49 3.68
C ALA A 57 4.18 7.67 3.29
N GLN A 58 4.41 6.55 3.96
CA GLN A 58 5.51 5.65 3.68
C GLN A 58 5.04 4.21 3.61
N TYR A 59 5.49 3.52 2.58
CA TYR A 59 5.37 2.07 2.46
C TYR A 59 6.74 1.45 2.69
N ARG A 60 6.83 0.48 3.61
CA ARG A 60 8.09 -0.20 3.97
C ARG A 60 8.06 -1.68 3.60
N GLY A 61 9.18 -2.17 3.11
CA GLY A 61 9.39 -3.57 2.74
C GLY A 61 10.68 -3.73 1.94
N SER A 62 11.42 -4.83 2.14
CA SER A 62 12.67 -5.08 1.42
C SER A 62 12.49 -5.13 -0.11
N GLN A 63 11.29 -5.49 -0.56
CA GLN A 63 10.91 -5.51 -1.97
C GLN A 63 10.69 -4.12 -2.59
N PHE A 64 10.75 -3.05 -1.79
CA PHE A 64 10.55 -1.66 -2.23
C PHE A 64 11.85 -0.87 -2.37
N ASP A 65 12.98 -1.48 -2.04
CA ASP A 65 14.26 -0.82 -2.18
C ASP A 65 14.51 -0.45 -3.65
N ASN A 66 14.58 0.85 -3.92
CA ASN A 66 14.70 1.43 -5.27
C ASN A 66 13.59 0.99 -6.26
N VAL A 67 12.46 0.48 -5.76
CA VAL A 67 11.31 0.05 -6.58
C VAL A 67 10.07 0.80 -6.11
N GLN A 68 9.53 1.67 -6.98
CA GLN A 68 8.31 2.41 -6.70
C GLN A 68 7.09 1.48 -6.71
N GLN A 69 6.33 1.49 -5.63
CA GLN A 69 5.08 0.79 -5.53
C GLN A 69 3.95 1.53 -6.24
N PRO A 70 3.05 0.80 -6.92
CA PRO A 70 1.89 1.38 -7.54
C PRO A 70 0.87 1.70 -6.44
N VAL A 71 0.97 2.87 -5.83
CA VAL A 71 0.05 3.32 -4.77
C VAL A 71 -0.67 4.57 -5.25
N SER A 72 -2.00 4.57 -5.09
CA SER A 72 -2.82 5.78 -5.24
C SER A 72 -3.24 6.32 -3.88
N PHE A 73 -3.41 7.64 -3.82
CA PHE A 73 -3.82 8.36 -2.61
C PHE A 73 -5.13 9.08 -2.89
N TYR A 74 -5.96 9.25 -1.86
CA TYR A 74 -7.30 9.81 -2.01
C TYR A 74 -7.60 10.83 -0.91
N SER A 75 -8.44 11.80 -1.24
CA SER A 75 -8.85 12.90 -0.35
C SER A 75 -9.97 12.52 0.64
N ASP A 76 -10.58 11.35 0.45
CA ASP A 76 -11.60 10.78 1.33
C ASP A 76 -11.13 9.45 1.95
N GLU A 77 -11.91 8.93 2.90
CA GLU A 77 -11.59 7.72 3.67
C GLU A 77 -11.96 6.41 2.95
N ASN A 78 -12.65 6.47 1.80
CA ASN A 78 -13.19 5.31 1.10
C ASN A 78 -12.46 5.01 -0.22
N CYS A 79 -11.32 5.66 -0.47
CA CYS A 79 -10.54 5.54 -1.70
C CYS A 79 -11.34 5.80 -2.99
N VAL A 80 -12.13 6.88 -3.01
CA VAL A 80 -12.97 7.24 -4.16
C VAL A 80 -12.40 8.41 -4.95
N ASN A 81 -12.01 9.49 -4.28
CA ASN A 81 -11.57 10.75 -4.88
C ASN A 81 -10.05 10.87 -4.86
N GLU A 82 -9.42 10.32 -5.92
CA GLU A 82 -7.96 10.27 -6.06
C GLU A 82 -7.33 11.66 -6.10
N ILE A 83 -6.20 11.83 -5.41
CA ILE A 83 -5.39 13.05 -5.46
C ILE A 83 -4.25 12.88 -6.47
N THR A 84 -4.00 13.93 -7.24
CA THR A 84 -2.91 13.97 -8.23
C THR A 84 -1.69 14.73 -7.70
N GLY A 85 -0.54 14.58 -8.37
CA GLY A 85 0.66 15.36 -8.04
C GLY A 85 1.38 14.87 -6.79
N VAL A 86 1.29 13.57 -6.52
CA VAL A 86 2.07 12.88 -5.49
C VAL A 86 3.51 12.73 -5.97
N ALA A 87 4.47 13.17 -5.16
CA ALA A 87 5.90 12.92 -5.40
C ALA A 87 6.35 11.71 -4.59
N SER A 88 7.33 10.96 -5.10
CA SER A 88 7.86 9.78 -4.44
C SER A 88 9.38 9.80 -4.33
N GLU A 89 9.90 9.46 -3.15
CA GLU A 89 11.32 9.23 -2.89
C GLU A 89 11.52 7.73 -2.58
N LEU A 90 12.52 7.12 -3.20
CA LEU A 90 12.78 5.68 -3.15
C LEU A 90 14.16 5.41 -2.54
N GLY A 91 14.27 4.36 -1.74
CA GLY A 91 15.54 3.89 -1.19
C GLY A 91 15.38 3.28 0.20
N ASP A 92 16.44 2.63 0.70
CA ASP A 92 16.55 2.06 2.04
C ASP A 92 15.36 1.16 2.43
N GLY A 93 14.81 0.42 1.45
CA GLY A 93 13.67 -0.47 1.67
C GLY A 93 12.34 0.24 1.98
N TYR A 94 12.18 1.50 1.56
CA TYR A 94 10.92 2.22 1.63
C TYR A 94 10.62 3.05 0.38
N ASN A 95 9.35 3.43 0.25
CA ASN A 95 8.90 4.48 -0.65
C ASN A 95 8.22 5.56 0.19
N CYS A 96 8.73 6.79 0.16
CA CYS A 96 8.10 7.94 0.77
C CYS A 96 7.27 8.67 -0.28
N PHE A 97 6.03 9.02 0.05
CA PHE A 97 5.11 9.74 -0.79
C PHE A 97 4.73 11.07 -0.15
N THR A 98 4.90 12.18 -0.87
CA THR A 98 4.55 13.53 -0.41
C THR A 98 3.50 14.15 -1.33
N PHE A 99 2.61 14.95 -0.75
CA PHE A 99 1.49 15.55 -1.47
C PHE A 99 1.74 17.05 -1.62
N ASN A 100 1.92 17.52 -2.86
CA ASN A 100 2.26 18.92 -3.11
C ASN A 100 1.15 19.89 -2.66
N ASN A 101 -0.11 19.57 -2.98
CA ASN A 101 -1.29 20.41 -2.69
C ASN A 101 -2.48 19.61 -2.14
N GLY A 102 -2.31 18.30 -1.92
CA GLY A 102 -3.36 17.38 -1.47
C GLY A 102 -3.20 17.02 0.00
N GLN A 103 -4.30 16.73 0.67
CA GLN A 103 -4.33 16.14 2.01
C GLN A 103 -4.93 14.75 1.85
N ALA A 104 -4.08 13.73 1.81
CA ALA A 104 -4.55 12.36 1.66
C ALA A 104 -5.20 11.90 2.96
N LYS A 105 -6.33 11.21 2.86
CA LYS A 105 -7.03 10.55 3.97
C LYS A 105 -7.05 9.04 3.82
N SER A 106 -6.79 8.54 2.61
CA SER A 106 -6.60 7.12 2.38
C SER A 106 -5.59 6.85 1.28
N ALA A 107 -5.09 5.62 1.27
CA ALA A 107 -4.16 5.10 0.29
C ALA A 107 -4.59 3.69 -0.12
N LYS A 108 -4.36 3.37 -1.39
CA LYS A 108 -4.63 2.04 -1.96
C LYS A 108 -3.39 1.53 -2.65
N TRP A 109 -2.91 0.37 -2.24
CA TRP A 109 -1.87 -0.34 -2.97
C TRP A 109 -2.52 -1.04 -4.17
N LEU A 110 -2.15 -0.62 -5.37
CA LEU A 110 -2.66 -1.16 -6.63
C LEU A 110 -1.93 -2.47 -6.98
N THR A 111 -2.62 -3.35 -7.70
CA THR A 111 -2.09 -4.64 -8.19
C THR A 111 -1.37 -4.50 -9.52
#